data_AF-A0A6L8VFI1-F1
#
_entry.id   AF-A0A6L8VFI1-F1
#
_cell.length_a   1.000
_cell.length_b   1.000
_cell.length_c   1.000
_cell.angle_alpha   90.00
_cell.angle_beta   90.00
_cell.angle_gamma   90.00
#
_symmetry.space_group_name_H-M   'P 1'
#
loop_
_entity.id
_entity.type
_entity.pdbx_description
1 polymer ?
#
loop_
_entity_poly.entity_id
_entity_poly.type
_entity_poly.pdbx_seq_one_letter_code
_entity_poly.pdbx_strand_id
1 'polypeptide(L)'
;MDSGENDGVLGLIPPRPPERRRQEFIDGLAELQLRPWDLAAKLERFGDDRPFKAIIRSIDRMMSGETKVSPEMSVIVEMLLRQHRRLTKRHGGLDWTLTEHGSYQAEVDGWYVYLSPQTRGRWILGCSSGPSRQDYSPPFGRWLDSLAEAKHKALVEVEEGMNEYAAIEHENEVMQSAP
;
A
#
# COMPACT_ATOMS: atom_id res chain seq x y z
N MET A 1 24.97 -35.48 -43.25
CA MET A 1 24.39 -34.12 -43.18
C MET A 1 23.66 -34.07 -41.87
N ASP A 2 24.26 -33.36 -40.94
CA ASP A 2 23.82 -33.12 -39.58
C ASP A 2 22.79 -32.00 -39.63
N SER A 3 21.57 -32.28 -39.19
CA SER A 3 20.55 -31.26 -38.93
C SER A 3 20.13 -31.41 -37.48
N GLY A 4 20.98 -30.88 -36.61
CA GLY A 4 20.64 -30.62 -35.22
C GLY A 4 19.45 -29.67 -35.13
N GLU A 5 18.29 -30.21 -34.81
CA GLU A 5 17.19 -29.44 -34.22
C GLU A 5 17.60 -29.07 -32.80
N ASN A 6 18.26 -27.91 -32.71
CA ASN A 6 18.44 -27.16 -31.49
C ASN A 6 17.09 -26.48 -31.17
N ASP A 7 16.16 -27.25 -30.60
CA ASP A 7 14.92 -26.72 -30.00
C ASP A 7 15.29 -25.90 -28.77
N GLY A 8 15.64 -24.64 -29.02
CA GLY A 8 15.98 -23.64 -28.04
C GLY A 8 14.81 -23.36 -27.11
N VAL A 9 14.83 -24.01 -25.94
CA VAL A 9 14.53 -23.48 -24.60
C VAL A 9 13.73 -22.17 -24.62
N LEU A 10 12.42 -22.26 -24.78
CA LEU A 10 11.51 -21.27 -24.21
C LEU A 10 11.61 -21.43 -22.69
N GLY A 11 12.44 -20.59 -22.06
CA GLY A 11 12.78 -20.62 -20.65
C GLY A 11 11.55 -20.56 -19.74
N LEU A 12 11.05 -21.73 -19.35
CA LEU A 12 10.08 -21.89 -18.28
C LEU A 12 10.79 -21.57 -16.97
N ILE A 13 10.53 -20.39 -16.41
CA ILE A 13 10.94 -20.08 -15.05
C ILE A 13 10.34 -21.17 -14.15
N PRO A 14 11.16 -21.98 -13.45
CA PRO A 14 10.65 -23.07 -12.64
C PRO A 14 9.69 -22.52 -11.58
N PRO A 15 8.61 -23.25 -11.25
CA PRO A 15 7.63 -22.78 -10.29
C PRO A 15 8.29 -22.52 -8.95
N ARG A 16 8.08 -21.31 -8.39
CA ARG A 16 8.63 -20.92 -7.09
C ARG A 16 8.21 -21.92 -6.01
N PRO A 17 9.15 -22.50 -5.23
CA PRO A 17 8.84 -23.38 -4.10
C PRO A 17 7.95 -22.68 -3.07
N PRO A 18 7.07 -23.41 -2.35
CA PRO A 18 6.17 -22.80 -1.35
C PRO A 18 6.91 -22.01 -0.26
N GLU A 19 8.04 -22.54 0.21
CA GLU A 19 8.87 -21.89 1.23
C GLU A 19 9.43 -20.55 0.74
N ARG A 20 9.89 -20.52 -0.51
CA ARG A 20 10.36 -19.28 -1.14
C ARG A 20 9.25 -18.25 -1.27
N ARG A 21 8.03 -18.66 -1.64
CA ARG A 21 6.87 -17.73 -1.69
C ARG A 21 6.51 -17.18 -0.32
N ARG A 22 6.59 -18.00 0.72
CA ARG A 22 6.37 -17.57 2.11
C ARG A 22 7.40 -16.51 2.51
N GLN A 23 8.67 -16.76 2.23
CA GLN A 23 9.72 -15.80 2.54
C GLN A 23 9.54 -14.49 1.77
N GLU A 24 9.29 -14.57 0.45
CA GLU A 24 8.99 -13.38 -0.39
C GLU A 24 7.77 -12.60 0.13
N PHE A 25 6.76 -13.30 0.65
CA PHE A 25 5.60 -12.66 1.28
C PHE A 25 5.97 -11.92 2.57
N ILE A 26 6.71 -12.56 3.48
CA ILE A 26 7.15 -11.94 4.74
C ILE A 26 8.04 -10.73 4.46
N ASP A 27 9.03 -10.89 3.57
CA ASP A 27 9.96 -9.81 3.21
C ASP A 27 9.22 -8.65 2.55
N GLY A 28 8.23 -8.95 1.70
CA GLY A 28 7.38 -7.95 1.08
C GLY A 28 6.57 -7.14 2.10
N LEU A 29 5.97 -7.81 3.09
CA LEU A 29 5.25 -7.11 4.16
C LEU A 29 6.19 -6.26 5.03
N ALA A 30 7.39 -6.76 5.31
CA ALA A 30 8.40 -6.01 6.05
C ALA A 30 8.86 -4.75 5.30
N GLU A 31 9.11 -4.86 3.99
CA GLU A 31 9.48 -3.72 3.13
C GLU A 31 8.37 -2.67 3.08
N LEU A 32 7.11 -3.12 2.95
CA LEU A 32 5.93 -2.25 2.96
C LEU A 32 5.58 -1.70 4.36
N GLN A 33 6.28 -2.16 5.41
CA GLN A 33 5.94 -1.89 6.82
C GLN A 33 4.46 -2.19 7.15
N LEU A 34 3.93 -3.25 6.54
CA LEU A 34 2.55 -3.70 6.75
C LEU A 34 2.52 -4.81 7.79
N ARG A 35 1.72 -4.60 8.83
CA ARG A 35 1.29 -5.66 9.75
C ARG A 35 0.12 -6.43 9.12
N PRO A 36 -0.21 -7.64 9.62
CA PRO A 36 -1.33 -8.43 9.09
C PRO A 36 -2.65 -7.68 8.99
N TRP A 37 -2.97 -6.86 10.00
CA TRP A 37 -4.18 -6.04 10.01
C TRP A 37 -4.14 -4.88 9.00
N ASP A 38 -2.95 -4.33 8.72
CA ASP A 38 -2.78 -3.28 7.71
C ASP A 38 -3.08 -3.85 6.31
N LEU A 39 -2.56 -5.04 6.02
CA LEU A 39 -2.88 -5.76 4.78
C LEU A 39 -4.35 -6.17 4.73
N ALA A 40 -4.94 -6.64 5.83
CA ALA A 40 -6.35 -6.99 5.88
C ALA A 40 -7.26 -5.79 5.54
N ALA A 41 -6.94 -4.60 6.04
CA ALA A 41 -7.68 -3.37 5.72
C ALA A 41 -7.56 -3.00 4.24
N LYS A 42 -6.40 -3.22 3.63
CA LYS A 42 -6.23 -3.04 2.17
C LYS A 42 -7.06 -4.05 1.37
N LEU A 43 -7.07 -5.32 1.78
CA LEU A 43 -7.86 -6.36 1.11
C LEU A 43 -9.36 -6.08 1.18
N GLU A 44 -9.88 -5.62 2.31
CA GLU A 44 -11.28 -5.21 2.46
C GLU A 44 -11.63 -4.06 1.50
N ARG A 45 -10.76 -3.05 1.39
CA ARG A 45 -10.91 -1.96 0.39
C ARG A 45 -10.83 -2.44 -1.06
N PHE A 46 -10.07 -3.50 -1.33
CA PHE A 46 -9.99 -4.13 -2.64
C PHE A 46 -11.18 -5.06 -2.94
N GLY A 47 -12.12 -5.20 -2.00
CA GLY A 47 -13.35 -5.98 -2.19
C GLY A 47 -13.30 -7.41 -1.63
N ASP A 48 -12.35 -7.72 -0.74
CA ASP A 48 -12.40 -8.96 0.03
C ASP A 48 -13.59 -8.91 1.00
N ASP A 49 -14.62 -9.71 0.71
CA ASP A 49 -15.91 -9.74 1.40
C ASP A 49 -15.91 -10.61 2.66
N ARG A 50 -14.79 -11.28 2.96
CA ARG A 50 -14.67 -12.12 4.14
C ARG A 50 -14.68 -11.26 5.40
N PRO A 51 -15.16 -11.80 6.55
CA PRO A 51 -15.06 -11.09 7.82
C PRO A 51 -13.60 -10.69 8.13
N PHE A 52 -13.35 -9.45 8.53
CA PHE A 52 -12.01 -8.90 8.80
C PHE A 52 -11.11 -9.82 9.64
N LYS A 53 -11.66 -10.44 10.70
CA LYS A 53 -10.94 -11.42 11.55
C LYS A 53 -10.49 -12.67 10.78
N ALA A 54 -11.25 -13.11 9.79
CA ALA A 54 -10.91 -14.24 8.94
C ALA A 54 -9.79 -13.87 7.96
N ILE A 55 -9.77 -12.65 7.43
CA ILE A 55 -8.69 -12.13 6.58
C ILE A 55 -7.37 -12.12 7.36
N ILE A 56 -7.36 -11.52 8.56
CA ILE A 56 -6.17 -11.48 9.43
C ILE A 56 -5.67 -12.90 9.71
N ARG A 57 -6.55 -13.81 10.14
CA ARG A 57 -6.18 -15.20 10.41
C ARG A 57 -5.59 -15.88 9.18
N SER A 58 -6.12 -15.62 7.99
CA SER A 58 -5.57 -16.15 6.75
C SER A 58 -4.15 -15.66 6.51
N ILE A 59 -3.89 -14.36 6.74
CA ILE A 59 -2.56 -13.75 6.61
C ILE A 59 -1.58 -14.37 7.62
N ASP A 60 -1.97 -14.47 8.89
CA ASP A 60 -1.11 -15.05 9.94
C ASP A 60 -0.71 -16.50 9.62
N ARG A 61 -1.65 -17.32 9.14
CA ARG A 61 -1.38 -18.72 8.75
C ARG A 61 -0.49 -18.84 7.52
N MET A 62 -0.56 -17.87 6.60
CA MET A 62 0.37 -17.79 5.47
C MET A 62 1.78 -17.42 5.95
N MET A 63 1.90 -16.47 6.87
CA MET A 63 3.18 -16.08 7.47
C MET A 63 3.80 -17.22 8.30
N SER A 64 3.01 -17.95 9.10
CA SER A 64 3.51 -19.08 9.89
C SER A 64 3.86 -20.31 9.03
N GLY A 65 3.36 -20.37 7.80
CA GLY A 65 3.50 -21.52 6.90
C GLY A 65 2.53 -22.67 7.17
N GLU A 66 1.55 -22.47 8.06
CA GLU A 66 0.42 -23.40 8.21
C GLU A 66 -0.39 -23.53 6.92
N THR A 67 -0.43 -22.48 6.11
CA THR A 67 -1.05 -22.46 4.79
C THR A 67 -0.09 -21.88 3.77
N LYS A 68 -0.15 -22.39 2.53
CA LYS A 68 0.65 -21.85 1.42
C LYS A 68 0.18 -20.44 1.08
N VAL A 69 1.11 -19.54 0.79
CA VAL A 69 0.78 -18.24 0.20
C VAL A 69 0.12 -18.46 -1.16
N SER A 70 -1.09 -17.92 -1.34
CA SER A 70 -1.82 -18.08 -2.59
C SER A 70 -1.15 -17.29 -3.72
N PRO A 71 -1.33 -17.71 -5.00
CA PRO A 71 -0.85 -16.94 -6.14
C PRO A 71 -1.39 -15.50 -6.16
N GLU A 72 -2.68 -15.32 -5.85
CA GLU A 72 -3.37 -14.03 -5.81
C GLU A 72 -2.75 -13.12 -4.75
N MET A 73 -2.52 -13.65 -3.54
CA MET A 73 -1.83 -12.92 -2.48
C MET A 73 -0.43 -12.48 -2.90
N SER A 74 0.29 -13.35 -3.60
CA SER A 74 1.62 -13.04 -4.13
C SER A 74 1.57 -11.90 -5.16
N VAL A 75 0.53 -11.86 -6.00
CA VAL A 75 0.32 -10.80 -6.99
C VAL A 75 -0.02 -9.47 -6.30
N ILE A 76 -0.95 -9.49 -5.33
CA ILE A 76 -1.36 -8.28 -4.59
C ILE A 76 -0.15 -7.63 -3.90
N VAL A 77 0.64 -8.44 -3.19
CA VAL A 77 1.82 -7.93 -2.46
C VAL A 77 2.88 -7.40 -3.43
N GLU A 78 3.11 -8.08 -4.55
CA GLU A 78 4.02 -7.60 -5.58
C GLU A 78 3.55 -6.29 -6.22
N MET A 79 2.24 -6.12 -6.43
CA MET A 79 1.67 -4.86 -6.92
C MET A 79 1.89 -3.72 -5.92
N LEU A 80 1.63 -3.95 -4.63
CA LEU A 80 1.89 -2.98 -3.57
C LEU A 80 3.38 -2.63 -3.48
N LEU A 81 4.27 -3.62 -3.57
CA LEU A 81 5.73 -3.39 -3.59
C LEU A 81 6.17 -2.53 -4.77
N ARG A 82 5.66 -2.81 -5.97
CA ARG A 82 5.99 -2.01 -7.16
C ARG A 82 5.52 -0.57 -7.02
N GLN A 83 4.30 -0.38 -6.51
CA GLN A 83 3.76 0.95 -6.22
C GLN A 83 4.62 1.67 -5.18
N HIS A 84 4.91 1.01 -4.05
CA HIS A 84 5.76 1.54 -2.99
C HIS A 84 7.13 1.98 -3.53
N ARG A 85 7.87 1.08 -4.19
CA ARG A 85 9.20 1.37 -4.76
C ARG A 85 9.16 2.50 -5.79
N ARG A 86 8.11 2.54 -6.63
CA ARG A 86 7.91 3.63 -7.61
C ARG A 86 7.72 4.98 -6.91
N LEU A 87 6.86 5.02 -5.89
CA LEU A 87 6.58 6.24 -5.12
C LEU A 87 7.82 6.71 -4.36
N THR A 88 8.52 5.80 -3.66
CA THR A 88 9.77 6.11 -2.97
C THR A 88 10.82 6.66 -3.92
N LYS A 89 10.91 6.12 -5.15
CA LYS A 89 11.83 6.64 -6.17
C LYS A 89 11.41 8.02 -6.67
N ARG A 90 10.11 8.24 -6.93
CA ARG A 90 9.58 9.51 -7.45
C ARG A 90 9.69 10.64 -6.42
N HIS A 91 9.40 10.34 -5.17
CA HIS A 91 9.34 11.32 -4.07
C HIS A 91 10.50 11.17 -3.08
N GLY A 92 11.62 10.57 -3.49
CA GLY A 92 12.78 10.36 -2.61
C GLY A 92 13.41 11.66 -2.09
N GLY A 93 13.20 12.77 -2.80
CA GLY A 93 13.58 14.13 -2.41
C GLY A 93 12.43 14.96 -1.86
N LEU A 94 11.40 14.35 -1.27
CA LEU A 94 10.26 15.08 -0.73
C LEU A 94 10.68 16.03 0.40
N ASP A 95 10.42 17.32 0.22
CA ASP A 95 10.76 18.36 1.18
C ASP A 95 9.73 18.43 2.32
N TRP A 96 10.07 17.78 3.43
CA TRP A 96 9.29 17.85 4.66
C TRP A 96 9.60 19.14 5.43
N THR A 97 8.61 20.02 5.55
CA THR A 97 8.72 21.25 6.35
C THR A 97 8.23 21.00 7.77
N LEU A 98 9.03 21.39 8.77
CA LEU A 98 8.64 21.36 10.19
C LEU A 98 7.90 22.65 10.57
N THR A 99 6.72 22.53 11.15
CA THR A 99 5.93 23.67 11.63
C THR A 99 6.28 24.04 13.08
N GLU A 100 5.89 25.23 13.51
CA GLU A 100 6.08 25.74 14.89
C GLU A 100 5.44 24.83 15.95
N HIS A 101 4.43 24.05 15.57
CA HIS A 101 3.73 23.10 16.44
C HIS A 101 4.32 21.69 16.41
N GLY A 102 5.48 21.50 15.77
CA GLY A 102 6.18 20.21 15.72
C GLY A 102 5.60 19.20 14.73
N SER A 103 4.62 19.60 13.91
CA SER A 103 4.11 18.76 12.82
C SER A 103 4.99 18.88 11.58
N TYR A 104 5.10 17.81 10.81
CA TYR A 104 5.73 17.85 9.49
C TYR A 104 4.66 17.94 8.41
N GLN A 105 4.92 18.73 7.37
CA GLN A 105 4.06 18.82 6.21
C GLN A 105 4.85 18.71 4.91
N ALA A 106 4.21 18.20 3.87
CA ALA A 106 4.76 18.11 2.52
C ALA A 106 3.63 18.12 1.49
N GLU A 107 3.97 18.43 0.24
CA GLU A 107 3.05 18.33 -0.90
C GLU A 107 3.47 17.17 -1.80
N VAL A 108 2.52 16.31 -2.16
CA VAL A 108 2.74 15.12 -3.00
C VAL A 108 1.71 15.15 -4.12
N ASP A 109 2.16 15.40 -5.36
CA ASP A 109 1.31 15.46 -6.56
C ASP A 109 0.04 16.31 -6.36
N GLY A 110 0.19 17.50 -5.75
CA GLY A 110 -0.91 18.44 -5.47
C GLY A 110 -1.70 18.18 -4.19
N TRP A 111 -1.43 17.06 -3.50
CA TRP A 111 -2.06 16.73 -2.22
C TRP A 111 -1.22 17.19 -1.04
N TYR A 112 -1.91 17.64 0.01
CA TYR A 112 -1.28 18.16 1.22
C TYR A 112 -1.21 17.07 2.27
N VAL A 113 0.00 16.78 2.75
CA VAL A 113 0.26 15.73 3.73
C VAL A 113 0.71 16.33 5.05
N TYR A 114 0.15 15.84 6.14
CA TYR A 114 0.42 16.29 7.50
C TYR A 114 0.78 15.11 8.39
N LEU A 115 1.90 15.20 9.09
CA LEU A 115 2.32 14.26 10.13
C LEU A 115 2.37 15.01 11.46
N SER A 116 1.41 14.73 12.33
CA SER A 116 1.32 15.40 13.63
C SER A 116 1.78 14.49 14.76
N PRO A 117 2.69 14.94 15.63
CA PRO A 117 3.12 14.17 16.78
C PRO A 117 1.97 14.03 17.78
N GLN A 118 1.92 12.88 18.43
CA GLN A 118 0.95 12.51 19.44
C GLN A 118 1.68 12.06 20.72
N THR A 119 0.90 11.74 21.75
CA THR A 119 1.46 11.24 23.02
C THR A 119 2.20 9.92 22.81
N ARG A 120 3.27 9.71 23.61
CA ARG A 120 4.11 8.49 23.64
C ARG A 120 4.86 8.22 22.32
N GLY A 121 5.29 9.27 21.62
CA GLY A 121 6.08 9.14 20.39
C GLY A 121 5.28 8.69 19.17
N ARG A 122 3.96 8.59 19.29
CA ARG A 122 3.07 8.20 18.21
C ARG A 122 2.84 9.35 17.24
N TRP A 123 2.47 9.03 16.02
CA TRP A 123 2.21 9.99 14.95
C TRP A 123 0.86 9.70 14.33
N ILE A 124 0.17 10.76 13.91
CA ILE A 124 -1.01 10.65 13.05
C ILE A 124 -0.66 11.23 11.68
N LEU A 125 -1.05 10.50 10.64
CA LEU A 125 -0.96 10.92 9.26
C LEU A 125 -2.34 11.40 8.82
N GLY A 126 -2.39 12.55 8.17
CA GLY A 126 -3.55 13.01 7.41
C GLY A 126 -3.10 13.52 6.05
N CYS A 127 -3.97 13.47 5.05
CA CYS A 127 -3.78 14.21 3.82
C CYS A 127 -5.11 14.72 3.25
N SER A 128 -5.02 15.69 2.35
CA SER A 128 -6.15 16.38 1.75
C SER A 128 -5.88 16.67 0.28
N SER A 129 -6.93 16.63 -0.56
CA SER A 129 -6.85 16.97 -1.98
C SER A 129 -6.58 18.46 -2.24
N GLY A 130 -6.62 19.28 -1.19
CA GLY A 130 -6.27 20.70 -1.21
C GLY A 130 -6.00 21.28 0.18
N PRO A 131 -5.66 22.59 0.26
CA PRO A 131 -5.27 23.24 1.51
C PRO A 131 -6.48 23.66 2.38
N SER A 132 -7.69 23.59 1.85
CA SER A 132 -8.92 23.99 2.55
C SER A 132 -9.52 22.86 3.36
N ARG A 133 -10.28 23.22 4.40
CA ARG A 133 -11.07 22.27 5.21
C ARG A 133 -12.25 21.66 4.45
N GLN A 134 -12.65 22.25 3.34
CA GLN A 134 -13.71 21.70 2.48
C GLN A 134 -13.17 20.68 1.47
N ASP A 135 -11.85 20.62 1.30
CA ASP A 135 -11.24 19.67 0.39
C ASP A 135 -11.36 18.24 0.95
N TYR A 136 -11.37 17.28 0.03
CA TYR A 136 -11.57 15.89 0.39
C TYR A 136 -10.36 15.38 1.17
N SER A 137 -10.63 14.82 2.34
CA SER A 137 -9.64 14.17 3.20
C SER A 137 -10.12 12.76 3.48
N PRO A 138 -9.46 11.73 2.94
CA PRO A 138 -9.75 10.36 3.30
C PRO A 138 -9.63 10.13 4.82
N PRO A 139 -10.35 9.14 5.37
CA PRO A 139 -10.23 8.76 6.75
C PRO A 139 -8.88 8.06 6.99
N PHE A 140 -7.83 8.83 7.29
CA PHE A 140 -6.55 8.31 7.74
C PHE A 140 -6.57 8.14 9.25
N GLY A 141 -6.39 6.91 9.71
CA GLY A 141 -6.88 6.56 11.05
C GLY A 141 -6.11 5.46 11.73
N ARG A 142 -4.77 5.60 11.84
CA ARG A 142 -4.03 4.87 12.87
C ARG A 142 -2.85 5.66 13.40
N TRP A 143 -2.54 5.38 14.66
CA TRP A 143 -1.29 5.82 15.26
C TRP A 143 -0.12 5.02 14.67
N LEU A 144 0.90 5.74 14.25
CA LEU A 144 2.16 5.21 13.74
C LEU A 144 3.21 5.36 14.84
N ASP A 145 4.07 4.36 14.98
CA ASP A 145 4.93 4.22 16.16
C ASP A 145 6.20 5.08 16.06
N SER A 146 6.46 5.68 14.90
CA SER A 146 7.58 6.59 14.68
C SER A 146 7.35 7.57 13.53
N LEU A 147 8.11 8.67 13.51
CA LEU A 147 8.14 9.61 12.38
C LEU A 147 8.62 8.94 11.09
N ALA A 148 9.57 8.01 11.19
CA ALA A 148 10.10 7.29 10.02
C ALA A 148 9.01 6.42 9.37
N GLU A 149 8.26 5.66 10.18
CA GLU A 149 7.09 4.91 9.70
C GLU A 149 6.03 5.86 9.11
N ALA A 150 5.80 7.01 9.75
CA ALA A 150 4.85 8.00 9.27
C ALA A 150 5.20 8.57 7.89
N LYS A 151 6.47 8.95 7.67
CA LYS A 151 6.95 9.41 6.36
C LYS A 151 6.91 8.30 5.31
N HIS A 152 7.21 7.07 5.71
CA HIS A 152 7.18 5.92 4.81
C HIS A 152 5.75 5.60 4.34
N LYS A 153 4.78 5.61 5.25
CA LYS A 153 3.36 5.33 4.92
C LYS A 153 2.68 6.48 4.21
N ALA A 154 3.09 7.72 4.45
CA ALA A 154 2.51 8.92 3.83
C ALA A 154 2.32 8.81 2.31
N LEU A 155 3.36 8.40 1.57
CA LEU A 155 3.30 8.33 0.11
C LEU A 155 2.25 7.33 -0.39
N VAL A 156 2.17 6.15 0.24
CA VAL A 156 1.21 5.12 -0.14
C VAL A 156 -0.21 5.57 0.18
N GLU A 157 -0.43 6.14 1.37
CA GLU A 157 -1.77 6.59 1.78
C GLU A 157 -2.28 7.77 0.94
N VAL A 158 -1.40 8.65 0.47
CA VAL A 158 -1.75 9.71 -0.48
C VAL A 158 -2.19 9.13 -1.83
N GLU A 159 -1.41 8.22 -2.40
CA GLU A 159 -1.75 7.56 -3.67
C GLU A 159 -3.07 6.78 -3.57
N GLU A 160 -3.33 6.12 -2.44
CA GLU A 160 -4.62 5.46 -2.18
C GLU A 160 -5.75 6.48 -2.06
N GLY A 161 -5.52 7.61 -1.38
CA GLY A 161 -6.47 8.72 -1.29
C GLY A 161 -6.81 9.33 -2.66
N MET A 162 -5.80 9.48 -3.54
CA MET A 162 -6.00 9.93 -4.91
C MET A 162 -6.87 8.94 -5.71
N ASN A 163 -6.61 7.64 -5.58
CA ASN A 163 -7.41 6.61 -6.26
C ASN A 163 -8.86 6.59 -5.75
N GLU A 164 -9.05 6.69 -4.43
CA GLU A 164 -10.38 6.75 -3.81
C GLU A 164 -11.14 8.00 -4.28
N TYR A 165 -10.47 9.17 -4.29
CA TYR A 165 -11.07 10.42 -4.76
C TYR A 165 -11.48 10.33 -6.23
N ALA A 166 -10.62 9.81 -7.10
CA ALA A 166 -10.94 9.63 -8.52
C ALA A 166 -12.12 8.67 -8.74
N ALA A 167 -12.26 7.63 -7.93
CA ALA A 167 -13.41 6.73 -7.98
C ALA A 167 -14.71 7.45 -7.58
N ILE A 168 -14.67 8.25 -6.51
CA ILE A 168 -15.81 9.07 -6.05
C ILE A 168 -16.22 10.08 -7.13
N GLU A 169 -15.27 10.76 -7.76
CA GLU A 169 -15.55 11.69 -8.85
C GLU A 169 -16.24 10.98 -10.01
N HIS A 170 -15.73 9.82 -10.43
CA HIS A 170 -16.33 9.03 -11.50
C HIS A 170 -17.76 8.57 -11.17
N GLU A 171 -18.01 8.07 -9.96
CA GLU A 171 -19.34 7.67 -9.52
C GLU A 171 -20.33 8.84 -9.52
N ASN A 172 -19.90 10.01 -9.05
CA ASN A 172 -20.72 11.23 -9.06
C ASN A 172 -21.07 11.69 -10.49
N GLU A 173 -20.12 11.65 -11.41
CA GLU A 173 -20.36 11.95 -12.82
C GLU A 173 -21.39 10.99 -13.44
N VAL A 174 -21.23 9.69 -13.19
CA VAL A 174 -22.16 8.66 -13.66
C VAL A 174 -23.57 8.91 -13.10
N MET A 175 -23.70 9.19 -11.80
CA MET A 175 -25.01 9.46 -11.17
C MET A 175 -25.67 10.74 -11.69
N GLN A 176 -24.90 11.80 -11.98
CA GLN A 176 -25.43 13.05 -12.55
C GLN A 176 -25.82 12.91 -14.03
N SER A 177 -25.26 11.93 -14.74
CA SER A 177 -25.56 11.63 -16.13
C SER A 177 -26.68 10.59 -16.33
N ALA A 178 -27.19 10.00 -15.25
CA ALA A 178 -28.29 9.04 -15.31
C ALA A 178 -29.64 9.75 -15.58
N PRO A 179 -30.42 9.33 -16.58
CA PRO A 179 -31.67 9.98 -17.00
C PRO A 179 -32.81 9.84 -16.01
#